data_AF-A0A7J2J7F5-F1
#
_entry.id   AF-A0A7J2J7F5-F1
#
_cell.length_a   1.000
_cell.length_b   1.000
_cell.length_c   1.000
_cell.angle_alpha   90.00
_cell.angle_beta   90.00
_cell.angle_gamma   90.00
#
_symmetry.space_group_name_H-M   'P 1'
#
loop_
_entity.id
_entity.type
_entity.pdbx_description
1 polymer ?
#
loop_
_entity_poly.entity_id
_entity_poly.type
_entity_poly.pdbx_seq_one_letter_code
_entity_poly.pdbx_strand_id
1 'polypeptide(L)'
;MKNFSTRAALPILVVLLISSILLILGWKEEPPLEITATESHYAIRNTGEMITGTVLGMLNEDELELTDGDIELLNSAVDLLTRSKAAFYAGDYPTAKELADNSRQLMEQLKQSLKISEMSMDDLYVAPPNGGITKYKGVWTHSIEAMRDMLMNVENLKRMGVNFITVTLDVEMDENGNMHVVGGNDALFYIMAYHRCGFRVLLMLDPCHPTFVNGFEWELGDNSALVRRGPEILENLTPLVMEWAEIAEKYGVEMYSPVNETQTFVRSSEEASQWAQKILPGLRERYGGKLVLRSHGGAEFNSFELDASGYDLVALSGCSTWQPLESWRAHLREQLDNLVSMVGRDGCDNGILLDFGSTYLGGSWCEPSAVQPLTEEVQAQALEMLFEDGWERTKGFFLPVGHGWSFIGHPAENVVGEWYGESGTLPIKPVDKIWNNPDLLKLVEKVLSPEKRPFYHWTYSNGVHVDNQNPGPNGCTSAEECDEYALAHEKECDEWLMERGIEGYGSNFFVECYTE
;
A
#
# COMPACT_ATOMS: atom_id res chain seq x y z
N MET A 1 24.13 5.84 92.04
CA MET A 1 23.38 6.49 90.94
C MET A 1 24.31 6.58 89.75
N LYS A 2 23.86 6.07 88.59
CA LYS A 2 24.68 5.65 87.45
C LYS A 2 25.22 6.83 86.64
N ASN A 3 26.49 6.75 86.26
CA ASN A 3 27.13 7.56 85.23
C ASN A 3 26.41 7.35 83.89
N PHE A 4 25.77 8.40 83.36
CA PHE A 4 25.29 8.41 81.99
C PHE A 4 26.45 8.75 81.04
N SER A 5 26.77 7.78 80.18
CA SER A 5 27.75 7.88 79.12
C SER A 5 27.32 8.93 78.09
N THR A 6 28.09 10.01 77.97
CA THR A 6 27.94 11.08 76.98
C THR A 6 28.29 10.65 75.54
N ARG A 7 28.62 9.37 75.29
CA ARG A 7 28.98 8.87 73.96
C ARG A 7 27.80 8.40 73.10
N ALA A 8 26.59 8.28 73.66
CA ALA A 8 25.40 7.84 72.91
C ALA A 8 24.56 9.01 72.34
N ALA A 9 24.79 10.25 72.79
CA ALA A 9 23.99 11.41 72.36
C ALA A 9 24.53 12.08 71.09
N LEU A 10 25.82 11.90 70.77
CA LEU A 10 26.48 12.56 69.65
C LEU A 10 25.96 12.12 68.26
N PRO A 11 25.68 10.83 67.99
CA PRO A 11 25.16 10.41 66.68
C PRO A 11 23.73 10.92 66.45
N ILE A 12 22.92 10.97 67.50
CA ILE A 12 21.52 11.43 67.43
C ILE A 12 21.47 12.95 67.20
N LEU A 13 22.37 13.71 67.83
CA LEU A 13 22.46 15.15 67.59
C LEU A 13 22.94 15.47 66.17
N VAL A 14 23.86 14.67 65.61
CA VAL A 14 24.36 14.84 64.23
C VAL A 14 23.28 14.49 63.21
N VAL A 15 22.51 13.42 63.41
CA VAL A 15 21.37 13.08 62.53
C VAL A 15 20.28 14.15 62.59
N LEU A 16 19.96 14.66 63.79
CA LEU A 16 18.99 15.75 63.96
C LEU A 16 19.49 17.08 63.39
N LEU A 17 20.80 17.37 63.46
CA LEU A 17 21.39 18.54 62.81
C LEU A 17 21.38 18.39 61.28
N ILE A 18 21.67 17.22 60.73
CA ILE A 18 21.62 16.99 59.27
C ILE A 18 20.18 17.09 58.77
N SER A 19 19.20 16.51 59.46
CA SER A 19 17.79 16.63 59.07
C SER A 19 17.27 18.07 59.21
N SER A 20 17.76 18.82 60.21
CA SER A 20 17.41 20.24 60.39
C SER A 20 18.09 21.13 59.36
N ILE A 21 19.33 20.82 58.95
CA ILE A 21 20.04 21.51 57.87
C ILE A 21 19.37 21.22 56.52
N LEU A 22 18.90 20.00 56.26
CA LEU A 22 18.14 19.69 55.04
C LEU A 22 16.77 20.41 54.98
N LEU A 23 16.12 20.59 56.15
CA LEU A 23 14.89 21.39 56.28
C LEU A 23 15.13 22.92 56.18
N ILE A 24 16.26 23.42 56.68
CA ILE A 24 16.62 24.86 56.67
C ILE A 24 17.25 25.29 55.34
N LEU A 25 17.96 24.40 54.64
CA LEU A 25 18.55 24.67 53.32
C LEU A 25 17.53 24.60 52.19
N GLY A 26 16.25 24.34 52.48
CA GLY A 26 15.21 24.31 51.45
C GLY A 26 15.57 23.33 50.35
N TRP A 27 15.93 22.09 50.70
CA TRP A 27 15.91 20.98 49.75
C TRP A 27 14.45 20.77 49.37
N LYS A 28 13.96 21.64 48.48
CA LYS A 28 12.87 21.31 47.58
C LYS A 28 13.36 20.05 46.90
N GLU A 29 12.60 18.96 47.02
CA GLU A 29 12.60 17.98 45.94
C GLU A 29 12.56 18.80 44.66
N GLU A 30 13.60 18.69 43.83
CA GLU A 30 13.48 19.21 42.48
C GLU A 30 12.16 18.69 41.96
N PRO A 31 11.24 19.57 41.51
CA PRO A 31 9.99 19.08 40.94
C PRO A 31 10.39 18.02 39.91
N PRO A 32 9.75 16.84 39.93
CA PRO A 32 10.13 15.77 39.01
C PRO A 32 10.24 16.39 37.63
N LEU A 33 11.42 16.23 37.01
CA LEU A 33 11.72 16.77 35.68
C LEU A 33 10.50 16.52 34.80
N GLU A 34 9.81 17.60 34.46
CA GLU A 34 8.53 17.53 33.78
C GLU A 34 8.82 16.95 32.40
N ILE A 35 8.39 15.70 32.18
CA ILE A 35 8.64 15.02 30.90
C ILE A 35 8.03 15.88 29.80
N THR A 36 8.89 16.32 28.89
CA THR A 36 8.51 17.25 27.83
C THR A 36 7.85 16.51 26.67
N ALA A 37 7.04 17.22 25.89
CA ALA A 37 6.51 16.71 24.63
C ALA A 37 7.64 16.20 23.72
N THR A 38 8.77 16.91 23.65
CA THR A 38 9.93 16.51 22.85
C THR A 38 10.50 15.15 23.28
N GLU A 39 10.64 14.89 24.58
CA GLU A 39 11.15 13.63 25.09
C GLU A 39 10.18 12.46 24.81
N SER A 40 8.88 12.69 24.96
CA SER A 40 7.86 11.67 24.66
C SER A 40 7.77 11.39 23.17
N HIS A 41 7.81 12.42 22.33
CA HIS A 41 7.82 12.28 20.87
C HIS A 41 9.06 11.50 20.40
N TYR A 42 10.24 11.83 20.93
CA TYR A 42 11.48 11.10 20.65
C TYR A 42 11.38 9.62 21.07
N ALA A 43 10.79 9.33 22.23
CA ALA A 43 10.58 7.96 22.67
C ALA A 43 9.65 7.19 21.72
N ILE A 44 8.52 7.78 21.33
CA ILE A 44 7.56 7.20 20.37
C ILE A 44 8.24 6.91 19.03
N ARG A 45 8.93 7.91 18.46
CA ARG A 45 9.58 7.78 17.14
C ARG A 45 10.60 6.65 17.13
N ASN A 46 11.54 6.68 18.07
CA ASN A 46 12.60 5.66 18.14
C ASN A 46 12.03 4.26 18.40
N THR A 47 10.95 4.14 19.18
CA THR A 47 10.29 2.84 19.37
C THR A 47 9.59 2.36 18.10
N GLY A 48 8.97 3.28 17.34
CA GLY A 48 8.41 2.97 16.02
C GLY A 48 9.47 2.49 15.03
N GLU A 49 10.59 3.21 14.93
CA GLU A 49 11.75 2.83 14.09
C GLU A 49 12.29 1.45 14.47
N MET A 50 12.43 1.17 15.77
CA MET A 50 12.87 -0.13 16.27
C MET A 50 11.90 -1.25 15.90
N ILE A 51 10.58 -1.05 16.04
CA ILE A 51 9.57 -2.04 15.65
C ILE A 51 9.70 -2.33 14.16
N THR A 52 9.72 -1.28 13.32
CA THR A 52 9.87 -1.43 11.87
C THR A 52 11.15 -2.17 11.52
N GLY A 53 12.30 -1.75 12.05
CA GLY A 53 13.58 -2.41 11.80
C GLY A 53 13.62 -3.87 12.25
N THR A 54 12.91 -4.20 13.34
CA THR A 54 12.77 -5.59 13.80
C THR A 54 11.91 -6.42 12.84
N VAL A 55 10.79 -5.88 12.35
CA VAL A 55 9.94 -6.55 11.36
C VAL A 55 10.70 -6.78 10.05
N LEU A 56 11.49 -5.81 9.59
CA LEU A 56 12.38 -5.99 8.45
C LEU A 56 13.42 -7.09 8.70
N GLY A 57 13.99 -7.15 9.92
CA GLY A 57 14.85 -8.26 10.34
C GLY A 57 14.13 -9.62 10.27
N MET A 58 12.86 -9.69 10.67
CA MET A 58 12.06 -10.91 10.57
C MET A 58 11.81 -11.36 9.12
N LEU A 59 11.67 -10.41 8.19
CA LEU A 59 11.54 -10.70 6.76
C LEU A 59 12.81 -11.34 6.20
N ASN A 60 13.99 -10.90 6.65
CA ASN A 60 15.28 -11.36 6.15
C ASN A 60 15.64 -12.81 6.55
N GLU A 61 15.06 -13.30 7.65
CA GLU A 61 15.43 -14.58 8.23
C GLU A 61 14.61 -15.73 7.63
N ASP A 62 15.14 -16.39 6.60
CA ASP A 62 14.40 -17.37 5.80
C ASP A 62 13.77 -18.53 6.59
N GLU A 63 14.46 -19.00 7.62
CA GLU A 63 14.04 -20.13 8.47
C GLU A 63 13.42 -19.69 9.80
N LEU A 64 13.02 -18.42 9.93
CA LEU A 64 12.43 -17.91 11.17
C LEU A 64 11.13 -18.65 11.53
N GLU A 65 11.18 -19.41 12.61
CA GLU A 65 10.01 -20.02 13.24
C GLU A 65 9.49 -19.11 14.35
N LEU A 66 8.31 -18.53 14.12
CA LEU A 66 7.61 -17.73 15.13
C LEU A 66 6.67 -18.61 15.95
N THR A 67 6.69 -18.44 17.27
CA THR A 67 5.68 -19.01 18.17
C THR A 67 4.50 -18.04 18.33
N ASP A 68 3.35 -18.55 18.80
CA ASP A 68 2.21 -17.68 19.13
C ASP A 68 2.57 -16.64 20.21
N GLY A 69 3.53 -16.95 21.10
CA GLY A 69 4.03 -16.01 22.10
C GLY A 69 4.89 -14.88 21.52
N ASP A 70 5.67 -15.16 20.47
CA ASP A 70 6.44 -14.11 19.75
C ASP A 70 5.48 -13.13 19.05
N ILE A 71 4.41 -13.66 18.45
CA ILE A 71 3.34 -12.86 17.83
C ILE A 71 2.61 -12.02 18.87
N GLU A 72 2.29 -12.59 20.04
CA GLU A 72 1.66 -11.87 21.14
C GLU A 72 2.55 -10.74 21.68
N LEU A 73 3.87 -10.97 21.80
CA LEU A 73 4.83 -9.94 22.19
C LEU A 73 4.89 -8.79 21.19
N LEU A 74 4.98 -9.09 19.88
CA LEU A 74 4.96 -8.08 18.83
C LEU A 74 3.67 -7.25 18.87
N ASN A 75 2.52 -7.92 18.92
CA ASN A 75 1.22 -7.26 18.98
C ASN A 75 1.07 -6.39 20.23
N SER A 76 1.56 -6.86 21.37
CA SER A 76 1.55 -6.10 22.63
C SER A 76 2.45 -4.86 22.57
N ALA A 77 3.61 -4.97 21.92
CA ALA A 77 4.49 -3.83 21.71
C ALA A 77 3.84 -2.77 20.81
N VAL A 78 3.16 -3.20 19.75
CA VAL A 78 2.41 -2.31 18.84
C VAL A 78 1.24 -1.64 19.59
N ASP A 79 0.43 -2.39 20.35
CA ASP A 79 -0.67 -1.82 21.17
C ASP A 79 -0.17 -0.74 22.15
N LEU A 80 0.93 -1.02 22.85
CA LEU A 80 1.53 -0.06 23.76
C LEU A 80 2.00 1.21 23.04
N LEU A 81 2.57 1.09 21.84
CA LEU A 81 2.97 2.26 21.05
C LEU A 81 1.75 3.04 20.53
N THR A 82 0.69 2.37 20.10
CA THR A 82 -0.57 3.01 19.70
C THR A 82 -1.17 3.79 20.85
N ARG A 83 -1.23 3.20 22.06
CA ARG A 83 -1.71 3.87 23.27
C ARG A 83 -0.79 5.00 23.72
N SER A 84 0.53 4.86 23.52
CA SER A 84 1.51 5.91 23.75
C SER A 84 1.24 7.14 22.88
N LYS A 85 0.98 6.95 21.58
CA LYS A 85 0.57 8.03 20.67
C LYS A 85 -0.73 8.69 21.11
N ALA A 86 -1.75 7.90 21.47
CA ALA A 86 -3.02 8.45 21.96
C ALA A 86 -2.83 9.31 23.22
N ALA A 87 -1.99 8.86 24.18
CA ALA A 87 -1.65 9.64 25.37
C ALA A 87 -0.89 10.94 25.02
N PHE A 88 0.01 10.88 24.05
CA PHE A 88 0.75 12.05 23.57
C PHE A 88 -0.18 13.13 23.03
N TYR A 89 -1.14 12.76 22.16
CA TYR A 89 -2.11 13.69 21.61
C TYR A 89 -3.11 14.21 22.65
N ALA A 90 -3.36 13.45 23.72
CA ALA A 90 -4.13 13.92 24.86
C ALA A 90 -3.35 14.89 25.78
N GLY A 91 -2.07 15.16 25.49
CA GLY A 91 -1.20 16.02 26.30
C GLY A 91 -0.62 15.33 27.54
N ASP A 92 -0.78 14.01 27.68
CA ASP A 92 -0.23 13.23 28.79
C ASP A 92 1.15 12.67 28.42
N TYR A 93 2.14 13.56 28.36
CA TYR A 93 3.51 13.25 27.95
C TYR A 93 4.21 12.21 28.85
N PRO A 94 4.08 12.24 30.19
CA PRO A 94 4.65 11.20 31.05
C PRO A 94 4.14 9.80 30.72
N THR A 95 2.82 9.64 30.60
CA THR A 95 2.20 8.34 30.26
C THR A 95 2.61 7.91 28.85
N ALA A 96 2.62 8.84 27.88
CA ALA A 96 3.07 8.56 26.53
C ALA A 96 4.49 7.98 26.52
N LYS A 97 5.43 8.63 27.22
CA LYS A 97 6.81 8.16 27.30
C LYS A 97 6.92 6.79 27.96
N GLU A 98 6.24 6.59 29.09
CA GLU A 98 6.25 5.30 29.81
C GLU A 98 5.75 4.15 28.92
N LEU A 99 4.64 4.36 28.21
CA LEU A 99 4.09 3.36 27.29
C LEU A 99 5.04 3.06 26.12
N ALA A 100 5.71 4.07 25.56
CA ALA A 100 6.71 3.89 24.51
C ALA A 100 7.95 3.13 24.99
N ASP A 101 8.41 3.39 26.21
CA ASP A 101 9.55 2.68 26.82
C ASP A 101 9.18 1.23 27.15
N ASN A 102 7.96 0.96 27.63
CA ASN A 102 7.46 -0.40 27.85
C ASN A 102 7.34 -1.19 26.54
N SER A 103 6.82 -0.55 25.48
CA SER A 103 6.80 -1.12 24.11
C SER A 103 8.21 -1.50 23.64
N ARG A 104 9.18 -0.59 23.82
CA ARG A 104 10.60 -0.84 23.49
C ARG A 104 11.17 -2.05 24.24
N GLN A 105 10.87 -2.20 25.52
CA GLN A 105 11.35 -3.33 26.31
C GLN A 105 10.81 -4.67 25.81
N LEU A 106 9.53 -4.72 25.39
CA LEU A 106 8.97 -5.93 24.75
C LEU A 106 9.68 -6.25 23.44
N MET A 107 10.01 -5.23 22.64
CA MET A 107 10.75 -5.43 21.40
C MET A 107 12.19 -5.92 21.63
N GLU A 108 12.88 -5.45 22.66
CA GLU A 108 14.21 -6.00 23.00
C GLU A 108 14.13 -7.46 23.45
N GLN A 109 13.08 -7.83 24.19
CA GLN A 109 12.83 -9.23 24.56
C GLN A 109 12.59 -10.09 23.32
N LEU A 110 11.79 -9.61 22.38
CA LEU A 110 11.48 -10.29 21.12
C LEU A 110 12.73 -10.44 20.22
N LYS A 111 13.52 -9.39 20.06
CA LYS A 111 14.80 -9.44 19.33
C LYS A 111 15.74 -10.47 19.96
N GLN A 112 15.81 -10.51 21.29
CA GLN A 112 16.66 -11.45 22.00
C GLN A 112 16.15 -12.90 21.87
N SER A 113 14.84 -13.14 21.88
CA SER A 113 14.26 -14.48 21.71
C SER A 113 14.51 -15.02 20.30
N LEU A 114 14.26 -14.18 19.29
CA LEU A 114 14.39 -14.52 17.87
C LEU A 114 15.83 -14.44 17.35
N LYS A 115 16.73 -13.81 18.12
CA LYS A 115 18.14 -13.55 17.74
C LYS A 115 18.27 -12.75 16.44
N ILE A 116 17.34 -11.83 16.22
CA ILE A 116 17.30 -10.97 15.05
C ILE A 116 17.90 -9.59 15.37
N SER A 117 18.54 -8.99 14.37
CA SER A 117 18.95 -7.59 14.40
C SER A 117 17.91 -6.71 13.71
N GLU A 118 17.85 -5.44 14.12
CA GLU A 118 17.15 -4.42 13.33
C GLU A 118 17.84 -4.28 11.97
N MET A 119 17.04 -4.09 10.93
CA MET A 119 17.51 -3.85 9.56
C MET A 119 16.91 -2.57 8.99
N SER A 120 17.63 -1.97 8.05
CA SER A 120 17.08 -0.92 7.19
C SER A 120 16.52 -1.52 5.90
N MET A 121 15.71 -0.75 5.18
CA MET A 121 15.18 -1.16 3.88
C MET A 121 16.30 -1.41 2.85
N ASP A 122 17.37 -0.61 2.91
CA ASP A 122 18.50 -0.69 1.96
C ASP A 122 19.32 -1.97 2.12
N ASP A 123 19.31 -2.55 3.33
CA ASP A 123 20.03 -3.77 3.68
C ASP A 123 19.19 -5.05 3.49
N LEU A 124 17.88 -4.91 3.27
CA LEU A 124 16.94 -6.02 3.20
C LEU A 124 16.90 -6.63 1.78
N TYR A 125 17.01 -7.95 1.73
CA TYR A 125 16.74 -8.72 0.51
C TYR A 125 16.04 -10.02 0.89
N VAL A 126 14.83 -10.19 0.37
CA VAL A 126 14.09 -11.46 0.47
C VAL A 126 14.21 -12.17 -0.86
N ALA A 127 14.73 -13.39 -0.85
CA ALA A 127 14.83 -14.17 -2.07
C ALA A 127 13.43 -14.47 -2.64
N PRO A 128 13.22 -14.30 -3.97
CA PRO A 128 11.93 -14.59 -4.57
C PRO A 128 11.59 -16.09 -4.47
N PRO A 129 10.29 -16.44 -4.40
CA PRO A 129 9.86 -17.83 -4.30
C PRO A 129 10.26 -18.66 -5.53
N ASN A 130 10.94 -19.76 -5.27
CA ASN A 130 11.36 -20.71 -6.29
C ASN A 130 10.22 -21.64 -6.77
N GLY A 131 10.38 -22.22 -7.95
CA GLY A 131 9.49 -23.24 -8.52
C GLY A 131 8.81 -22.83 -9.82
N GLY A 132 8.39 -23.82 -10.60
CA GLY A 132 7.67 -23.61 -11.85
C GLY A 132 6.21 -23.23 -11.61
N ILE A 133 5.68 -22.35 -12.47
CA ILE A 133 4.26 -21.97 -12.45
C ILE A 133 3.61 -22.44 -13.74
N THR A 134 2.57 -23.25 -13.59
CA THR A 134 1.76 -23.74 -14.72
C THR A 134 0.66 -22.75 -15.10
N LYS A 135 0.07 -22.09 -14.09
CA LYS A 135 -1.00 -21.10 -14.19
C LYS A 135 -0.77 -19.94 -13.23
N TYR A 136 -0.86 -18.70 -13.72
CA TYR A 136 -0.77 -17.50 -12.87
C TYR A 136 -2.14 -17.24 -12.24
N LYS A 137 -2.22 -17.40 -10.93
CA LYS A 137 -3.43 -17.31 -10.11
C LYS A 137 -3.28 -16.08 -9.22
N GLY A 138 -3.56 -14.94 -9.82
CA GLY A 138 -3.25 -13.63 -9.29
C GLY A 138 -4.46 -12.89 -8.72
N VAL A 139 -4.16 -11.88 -7.91
CA VAL A 139 -5.05 -10.78 -7.55
C VAL A 139 -4.41 -9.46 -7.99
N TRP A 140 -5.24 -8.53 -8.47
CA TRP A 140 -4.83 -7.17 -8.86
C TRP A 140 -5.18 -6.17 -7.77
N THR A 141 -4.15 -5.58 -7.19
CA THR A 141 -4.18 -4.53 -6.16
C THR A 141 -3.83 -3.20 -6.83
N HIS A 142 -4.77 -2.27 -6.88
CA HIS A 142 -4.61 -0.97 -7.54
C HIS A 142 -4.08 0.13 -6.61
N SER A 143 -3.86 -0.16 -5.33
CA SER A 143 -3.34 0.82 -4.36
C SER A 143 -2.58 0.15 -3.22
N ILE A 144 -1.91 0.96 -2.39
CA ILE A 144 -1.25 0.52 -1.17
C ILE A 144 -2.23 -0.10 -0.18
N GLU A 145 -3.45 0.42 -0.07
CA GLU A 145 -4.51 -0.15 0.76
C GLU A 145 -4.88 -1.55 0.30
N ALA A 146 -5.06 -1.74 -1.01
CA ALA A 146 -5.34 -3.07 -1.55
C ALA A 146 -4.17 -4.04 -1.30
N MET A 147 -2.92 -3.56 -1.41
CA MET A 147 -1.74 -4.36 -1.05
C MET A 147 -1.75 -4.75 0.44
N ARG A 148 -2.01 -3.79 1.33
CA ARG A 148 -2.14 -4.01 2.77
C ARG A 148 -3.19 -5.07 3.08
N ASP A 149 -4.38 -4.93 2.50
CA ASP A 149 -5.50 -5.83 2.72
C ASP A 149 -5.18 -7.26 2.26
N MET A 150 -4.48 -7.41 1.12
CA MET A 150 -4.04 -8.72 0.67
C MET A 150 -2.97 -9.33 1.58
N LEU A 151 -2.06 -8.52 2.11
CA LEU A 151 -1.04 -9.01 3.04
C LEU A 151 -1.67 -9.46 4.37
N MET A 152 -2.65 -8.70 4.89
CA MET A 152 -3.45 -9.08 6.06
C MET A 152 -4.28 -10.35 5.83
N ASN A 153 -4.59 -10.69 4.58
CA ASN A 153 -5.40 -11.85 4.23
C ASN A 153 -4.60 -13.01 3.62
N VAL A 154 -3.28 -13.04 3.83
CA VAL A 154 -2.37 -14.03 3.26
C VAL A 154 -2.83 -15.47 3.47
N GLU A 155 -3.30 -15.83 4.66
CA GLU A 155 -3.74 -17.20 4.94
C GLU A 155 -4.90 -17.62 4.04
N ASN A 156 -5.86 -16.72 3.81
CA ASN A 156 -7.00 -17.02 2.96
C ASN A 156 -6.61 -17.10 1.49
N LEU A 157 -5.79 -16.15 1.01
CA LEU A 157 -5.27 -16.14 -0.35
C LEU A 157 -4.53 -17.46 -0.66
N LYS A 158 -3.71 -17.94 0.27
CA LYS A 158 -3.01 -19.23 0.14
C LYS A 158 -3.97 -20.40 0.08
N ARG A 159 -5.02 -20.43 0.92
CA ARG A 159 -6.05 -21.49 0.92
C ARG A 159 -6.81 -21.54 -0.40
N MET A 160 -7.13 -20.39 -0.99
CA MET A 160 -7.74 -20.32 -2.31
C MET A 160 -6.79 -20.77 -3.43
N GLY A 161 -5.48 -20.78 -3.19
CA GLY A 161 -4.48 -21.16 -4.18
C GLY A 161 -3.95 -19.99 -5.00
N VAL A 162 -4.12 -18.75 -4.54
CA VAL A 162 -3.44 -17.58 -5.10
C VAL A 162 -1.93 -17.79 -5.02
N ASN A 163 -1.22 -17.49 -6.10
CA ASN A 163 0.25 -17.64 -6.19
C ASN A 163 0.95 -16.39 -6.76
N PHE A 164 0.19 -15.38 -7.17
CA PHE A 164 0.68 -14.09 -7.62
C PHE A 164 -0.10 -12.95 -6.95
N ILE A 165 0.57 -11.84 -6.68
CA ILE A 165 -0.04 -10.58 -6.27
C ILE A 165 0.57 -9.48 -7.12
N THR A 166 -0.22 -8.55 -7.63
CA THR A 166 0.36 -7.38 -8.28
C THR A 166 0.93 -6.42 -7.23
N VAL A 167 1.99 -5.70 -7.55
CA VAL A 167 2.38 -4.50 -6.80
C VAL A 167 2.27 -3.35 -7.77
N THR A 168 1.42 -2.39 -7.45
CA THR A 168 1.10 -1.26 -8.33
C THR A 168 1.68 0.01 -7.72
N LEU A 169 2.45 0.73 -8.51
CA LEU A 169 3.13 1.97 -8.10
C LEU A 169 2.34 3.16 -8.62
N ASP A 170 1.81 3.97 -7.72
CA ASP A 170 1.18 5.22 -8.10
C ASP A 170 2.22 6.17 -8.68
N VAL A 171 1.93 6.72 -9.86
CA VAL A 171 2.77 7.72 -10.51
C VAL A 171 2.10 9.08 -10.47
N GLU A 172 2.82 10.04 -9.91
CA GLU A 172 2.45 11.44 -9.88
C GLU A 172 3.19 12.23 -10.95
N MET A 173 2.53 13.27 -11.47
CA MET A 173 3.15 14.25 -12.35
C MET A 173 3.10 15.64 -11.71
N ASP A 174 4.25 16.31 -11.63
CA ASP A 174 4.35 17.67 -11.12
C ASP A 174 3.86 18.72 -12.13
N GLU A 175 3.82 19.99 -11.72
CA GLU A 175 3.41 21.13 -12.57
C GLU A 175 4.30 21.34 -13.81
N ASN A 176 5.50 20.78 -13.82
CA ASN A 176 6.45 20.86 -14.93
C ASN A 176 6.37 19.64 -15.86
N GLY A 177 5.48 18.68 -15.58
CA GLY A 177 5.34 17.44 -16.32
C GLY A 177 6.37 16.37 -15.96
N ASN A 178 7.16 16.55 -14.90
CA ASN A 178 8.06 15.52 -14.40
C ASN A 178 7.27 14.50 -13.58
N MET A 179 7.63 13.23 -13.75
CA MET A 179 6.91 12.14 -13.10
C MET A 179 7.76 11.53 -12.00
N HIS A 180 7.11 11.10 -10.92
CA HIS A 180 7.75 10.39 -9.81
C HIS A 180 6.81 9.34 -9.22
N VAL A 181 7.38 8.32 -8.58
CA VAL A 181 6.60 7.29 -7.88
C VAL A 181 6.31 7.72 -6.45
N VAL A 182 5.06 7.48 -6.02
CA VAL A 182 4.61 7.69 -4.65
C VAL A 182 4.71 6.37 -3.88
N GLY A 183 5.24 6.43 -2.65
CA GLY A 183 5.31 5.25 -1.78
C GLY A 183 6.27 4.15 -2.27
N GLY A 184 7.35 4.50 -2.97
CA GLY A 184 8.31 3.53 -3.49
C GLY A 184 8.86 2.57 -2.42
N ASN A 185 9.15 3.06 -1.21
CA ASN A 185 9.59 2.20 -0.10
C ASN A 185 8.48 1.27 0.41
N ASP A 186 7.22 1.68 0.37
CA ASP A 186 6.10 0.79 0.70
C ASP A 186 6.01 -0.35 -0.32
N ALA A 187 6.13 -0.03 -1.60
CA ALA A 187 6.09 -1.05 -2.64
C ALA A 187 7.24 -2.06 -2.52
N LEU A 188 8.46 -1.60 -2.21
CA LEU A 188 9.59 -2.48 -1.91
C LEU A 188 9.28 -3.40 -0.71
N PHE A 189 8.73 -2.84 0.36
CA PHE A 189 8.28 -3.62 1.52
C PHE A 189 7.25 -4.68 1.12
N TYR A 190 6.23 -4.32 0.34
CA TYR A 190 5.19 -5.25 -0.09
C TYR A 190 5.73 -6.36 -1.01
N ILE A 191 6.63 -6.04 -1.94
CA ILE A 191 7.33 -7.06 -2.76
C ILE A 191 7.98 -8.10 -1.86
N MET A 192 8.78 -7.65 -0.90
CA MET A 192 9.52 -8.54 -0.01
C MET A 192 8.62 -9.31 0.97
N ALA A 193 7.59 -8.67 1.51
CA ALA A 193 6.62 -9.31 2.37
C ALA A 193 5.83 -10.40 1.62
N TYR A 194 5.43 -10.15 0.37
CA TYR A 194 4.78 -11.15 -0.48
C TYR A 194 5.70 -12.31 -0.86
N HIS A 195 6.96 -12.02 -1.21
CA HIS A 195 7.97 -13.06 -1.45
C HIS A 195 8.20 -13.91 -0.20
N ARG A 196 8.24 -13.31 0.99
CA ARG A 196 8.35 -14.03 2.27
C ARG A 196 7.18 -14.99 2.49
N CYS A 197 5.98 -14.52 2.17
CA CYS A 197 4.75 -15.31 2.16
C CYS A 197 4.75 -16.36 1.04
N GLY A 198 5.64 -16.30 0.06
CA GLY A 198 5.76 -17.25 -1.04
C GLY A 198 4.91 -16.90 -2.27
N PHE A 199 4.27 -15.74 -2.30
CA PHE A 199 3.63 -15.20 -3.50
C PHE A 199 4.68 -14.64 -4.44
N ARG A 200 4.45 -14.76 -5.74
CA ARG A 200 5.20 -14.05 -6.77
C ARG A 200 4.57 -12.70 -7.05
N VAL A 201 5.33 -11.79 -7.64
CA VAL A 201 4.92 -10.42 -7.89
C VAL A 201 4.86 -10.12 -9.39
N LEU A 202 3.78 -9.44 -9.79
CA LEU A 202 3.71 -8.65 -11.02
C LEU A 202 3.80 -7.17 -10.64
N LEU A 203 4.91 -6.52 -10.93
CA LEU A 203 5.11 -5.10 -10.67
C LEU A 203 4.64 -4.25 -11.87
N MET A 204 3.98 -3.13 -11.61
CA MET A 204 3.49 -2.22 -12.63
C MET A 204 3.47 -0.77 -12.14
N LEU A 205 3.75 0.17 -13.04
CA LEU A 205 3.54 1.59 -12.78
C LEU A 205 2.13 1.99 -13.22
N ASP A 206 1.43 2.77 -12.39
CA ASP A 206 0.05 3.19 -12.61
C ASP A 206 -0.08 4.72 -12.49
N PRO A 207 -0.14 5.43 -13.63
CA PRO A 207 -0.40 6.87 -13.65
C PRO A 207 -1.89 7.15 -13.45
N CYS A 208 -2.42 6.78 -12.28
CA CYS A 208 -3.82 6.95 -11.88
C CYS A 208 -4.01 7.96 -10.72
N HIS A 209 -2.97 8.72 -10.37
CA HIS A 209 -3.03 9.73 -9.31
C HIS A 209 -3.97 10.91 -9.67
N PRO A 210 -4.58 11.64 -8.70
CA PRO A 210 -5.36 12.87 -8.91
C PRO A 210 -4.82 13.86 -9.96
N THR A 211 -3.50 13.94 -10.13
CA THR A 211 -2.83 14.77 -11.16
C THR A 211 -3.15 14.31 -12.58
N PHE A 212 -3.35 13.01 -12.80
CA PHE A 212 -3.94 12.48 -14.02
C PHE A 212 -5.47 12.53 -13.98
N VAL A 213 -6.13 12.26 -12.85
CA VAL A 213 -7.62 12.20 -12.80
C VAL A 213 -8.30 13.54 -13.14
N ASN A 214 -7.78 14.69 -12.67
CA ASN A 214 -8.46 15.98 -12.82
C ASN A 214 -7.89 16.90 -13.92
N GLY A 215 -6.71 16.59 -14.44
CA GLY A 215 -5.99 17.45 -15.39
C GLY A 215 -5.76 16.82 -16.76
N PHE A 216 -6.02 15.52 -16.93
CA PHE A 216 -5.66 14.77 -18.14
C PHE A 216 -6.82 14.63 -19.13
N GLU A 217 -6.48 14.57 -20.41
CA GLU A 217 -7.42 14.30 -21.52
C GLU A 217 -7.83 12.81 -21.51
N TRP A 218 -8.74 12.41 -20.60
CA TRP A 218 -9.31 11.05 -20.57
C TRP A 218 -10.34 10.78 -21.67
N GLU A 219 -10.99 11.83 -22.17
CA GLU A 219 -11.83 11.77 -23.36
C GLU A 219 -11.17 12.58 -24.47
N LEU A 220 -11.05 12.00 -25.67
CA LEU A 220 -10.40 12.68 -26.79
C LEU A 220 -11.12 13.99 -27.12
N GLY A 221 -10.35 15.09 -27.08
CA GLY A 221 -10.88 16.42 -27.39
C GLY A 221 -11.54 17.13 -26.20
N ASP A 222 -11.37 16.65 -24.97
CA ASP A 222 -11.78 17.39 -23.77
C ASP A 222 -11.04 18.73 -23.70
N ASN A 223 -11.73 19.83 -24.01
CA ASN A 223 -11.13 21.17 -24.03
C ASN A 223 -10.75 21.71 -22.64
N SER A 224 -11.18 21.05 -21.56
CA SER A 224 -10.83 21.42 -20.18
C SER A 224 -9.53 20.79 -19.69
N ALA A 225 -9.05 19.74 -20.37
CA ALA A 225 -7.80 19.07 -20.01
C ALA A 225 -6.58 20.00 -20.07
N LEU A 226 -5.82 20.01 -18.99
CA LEU A 226 -4.54 20.71 -18.82
C LEU A 226 -3.39 19.98 -19.50
N VAL A 227 -3.46 18.64 -19.50
CA VAL A 227 -2.47 17.73 -20.06
C VAL A 227 -3.14 16.92 -21.16
N ARG A 228 -2.57 16.98 -22.36
CA ARG A 228 -3.10 16.33 -23.57
C ARG A 228 -2.48 14.97 -23.79
N ARG A 229 -3.25 14.03 -24.33
CA ARG A 229 -2.71 12.75 -24.80
C ARG A 229 -1.66 12.99 -25.87
N GLY A 230 -0.55 12.27 -25.77
CA GLY A 230 0.55 12.38 -26.72
C GLY A 230 1.76 11.54 -26.33
N PRO A 231 2.62 11.19 -27.31
CA PRO A 231 3.80 10.37 -27.08
C PRO A 231 4.75 10.95 -26.02
N GLU A 232 4.76 12.27 -25.84
CA GLU A 232 5.58 12.95 -24.82
C GLU A 232 5.31 12.47 -23.39
N ILE A 233 4.08 12.03 -23.07
CA ILE A 233 3.74 11.51 -21.74
C ILE A 233 4.48 10.20 -21.49
N LEU A 234 4.44 9.29 -22.46
CA LEU A 234 5.14 8.02 -22.38
C LEU A 234 6.66 8.22 -22.37
N GLU A 235 7.18 9.20 -23.11
CA GLU A 235 8.59 9.58 -23.05
C GLU A 235 8.99 10.09 -21.64
N ASN A 236 8.13 10.88 -21.00
CA ASN A 236 8.36 11.35 -19.62
C ASN A 236 8.26 10.23 -18.58
N LEU A 237 7.46 9.19 -18.82
CA LEU A 237 7.43 7.98 -17.98
C LEU A 237 8.66 7.10 -18.15
N THR A 238 9.35 7.18 -19.30
CA THR A 238 10.41 6.22 -19.66
C THR A 238 11.54 6.13 -18.63
N PRO A 239 12.06 7.23 -18.05
CA PRO A 239 13.09 7.14 -17.01
C PRO A 239 12.65 6.31 -15.80
N LEU A 240 11.43 6.53 -15.28
CA LEU A 240 10.87 5.75 -14.17
C LEU A 240 10.67 4.29 -14.55
N VAL A 241 10.17 4.03 -15.76
CA VAL A 241 9.99 2.67 -16.28
C VAL A 241 11.33 1.91 -16.31
N MET A 242 12.42 2.56 -16.67
CA MET A 242 13.75 1.94 -16.69
C MET A 242 14.31 1.74 -15.28
N GLU A 243 14.16 2.74 -14.41
CA GLU A 243 14.58 2.67 -13.01
C GLU A 243 13.89 1.50 -12.29
N TRP A 244 12.57 1.38 -12.41
CA TRP A 244 11.82 0.32 -11.76
C TRP A 244 12.03 -1.06 -12.39
N ALA A 245 12.51 -1.15 -13.63
CA ALA A 245 12.99 -2.41 -14.19
C ALA A 245 14.28 -2.89 -13.50
N GLU A 246 15.22 -1.97 -13.20
CA GLU A 246 16.44 -2.30 -12.45
C GLU A 246 16.12 -2.69 -10.99
N ILE A 247 15.15 -2.01 -10.38
CA ILE A 247 14.65 -2.35 -9.05
C ILE A 247 13.95 -3.73 -9.09
N ALA A 248 13.09 -3.99 -10.08
CA ALA A 248 12.43 -5.28 -10.26
C ALA A 248 13.44 -6.42 -10.36
N GLU A 249 14.54 -6.23 -11.11
CA GLU A 249 15.63 -7.21 -11.19
C GLU A 249 16.32 -7.39 -9.83
N LYS A 250 16.69 -6.28 -9.16
CA LYS A 250 17.36 -6.30 -7.86
C LYS A 250 16.57 -7.09 -6.82
N TYR A 251 15.25 -6.91 -6.78
CA TYR A 251 14.36 -7.53 -5.79
C TYR A 251 13.69 -8.82 -6.30
N GLY A 252 14.10 -9.34 -7.46
CA GLY A 252 13.64 -10.65 -7.94
C GLY A 252 12.16 -10.70 -8.33
N VAL A 253 11.56 -9.59 -8.74
CA VAL A 253 10.17 -9.54 -9.22
C VAL A 253 10.01 -10.44 -10.44
N GLU A 254 8.98 -11.29 -10.45
CA GLU A 254 8.81 -12.32 -11.47
C GLU A 254 8.21 -11.83 -12.79
N MET A 255 7.39 -10.78 -12.71
CA MET A 255 6.83 -10.12 -13.89
C MET A 255 6.87 -8.61 -13.75
N TYR A 256 7.17 -7.91 -14.85
CA TYR A 256 7.18 -6.46 -14.91
C TYR A 256 6.34 -5.96 -16.09
N SER A 257 5.40 -5.06 -15.80
CA SER A 257 4.63 -4.31 -16.79
C SER A 257 5.06 -2.84 -16.77
N PRO A 258 5.53 -2.27 -17.89
CA PRO A 258 6.04 -0.90 -17.91
C PRO A 258 5.06 0.13 -17.36
N VAL A 259 3.82 0.12 -17.86
CA VAL A 259 2.80 1.11 -17.52
C VAL A 259 1.42 0.46 -17.61
N ASN A 260 0.54 0.86 -16.70
CA ASN A 260 -0.87 0.51 -16.73
C ASN A 260 -1.57 1.10 -17.97
N GLU A 261 -2.29 0.28 -18.76
CA GLU A 261 -3.08 0.74 -19.93
C GLU A 261 -2.37 1.71 -20.88
N THR A 262 -1.16 1.39 -21.31
CA THR A 262 -0.25 2.29 -22.06
C THR A 262 -0.93 3.10 -23.19
N GLN A 263 -1.90 2.51 -23.90
CA GLN A 263 -2.59 3.15 -25.01
C GLN A 263 -3.54 4.30 -24.62
N THR A 264 -3.92 4.43 -23.35
CA THR A 264 -4.79 5.53 -22.88
C THR A 264 -4.03 6.86 -22.77
N PHE A 265 -2.69 6.83 -22.81
CA PHE A 265 -1.86 8.04 -22.72
C PHE A 265 -1.59 8.72 -24.06
N VAL A 266 -1.94 8.07 -25.17
CA VAL A 266 -1.63 8.51 -26.54
C VAL A 266 -2.89 8.53 -27.40
N ARG A 267 -2.76 8.97 -28.66
CA ARG A 267 -3.91 9.15 -29.58
C ARG A 267 -4.06 8.03 -30.59
N SER A 268 -3.24 6.98 -30.49
CA SER A 268 -3.38 5.77 -31.30
C SER A 268 -2.64 4.59 -30.70
N SER A 269 -3.09 3.37 -31.01
CA SER A 269 -2.37 2.14 -30.71
C SER A 269 -0.99 2.09 -31.40
N GLU A 270 -0.81 2.78 -32.54
CA GLU A 270 0.48 2.88 -33.23
C GLU A 270 1.51 3.66 -32.41
N GLU A 271 1.13 4.80 -31.83
CA GLU A 271 2.02 5.60 -30.96
C GLU A 271 2.45 4.81 -29.72
N ALA A 272 1.52 4.11 -29.06
CA ALA A 272 1.82 3.24 -27.93
C ALA A 272 2.74 2.09 -28.33
N SER A 273 2.51 1.47 -29.49
CA SER A 273 3.35 0.41 -30.04
C SER A 273 4.76 0.90 -30.33
N GLN A 274 4.91 2.05 -30.97
CA GLN A 274 6.22 2.64 -31.27
C GLN A 274 7.02 2.90 -29.98
N TRP A 275 6.36 3.41 -28.94
CA TRP A 275 6.98 3.60 -27.64
C TRP A 275 7.37 2.28 -26.97
N ALA A 276 6.45 1.31 -26.89
CA ALA A 276 6.70 0.00 -26.30
C ALA A 276 7.90 -0.71 -26.97
N GLN A 277 7.93 -0.71 -28.31
CA GLN A 277 9.03 -1.29 -29.07
C GLN A 277 10.35 -0.51 -28.91
N LYS A 278 10.30 0.81 -28.74
CA LYS A 278 11.48 1.65 -28.49
C LYS A 278 12.12 1.34 -27.14
N ILE A 279 11.34 1.14 -26.09
CA ILE A 279 11.87 0.91 -24.73
C ILE A 279 12.31 -0.55 -24.51
N LEU A 280 11.75 -1.50 -25.27
CA LEU A 280 11.95 -2.93 -25.06
C LEU A 280 13.42 -3.38 -24.97
N PRO A 281 14.36 -2.92 -25.84
CA PRO A 281 15.76 -3.29 -25.70
C PRO A 281 16.37 -2.84 -24.37
N GLY A 282 16.05 -1.62 -23.94
CA GLY A 282 16.54 -1.06 -22.67
C GLY A 282 15.99 -1.78 -21.45
N LEU A 283 14.73 -2.26 -21.52
CA LEU A 283 14.13 -3.12 -20.50
C LEU A 283 14.84 -4.47 -20.41
N ARG A 284 15.10 -5.12 -21.55
CA ARG A 284 15.79 -6.43 -21.59
C ARG A 284 17.24 -6.39 -21.13
N GLU A 285 17.90 -5.24 -21.24
CA GLU A 285 19.23 -5.03 -20.66
C GLU A 285 19.20 -4.95 -19.13
N ARG A 286 18.09 -4.50 -18.54
CA ARG A 286 17.95 -4.19 -17.10
C ARG A 286 17.21 -5.27 -16.31
N TYR A 287 16.34 -6.02 -16.97
CA TYR A 287 15.43 -6.96 -16.33
C TYR A 287 15.36 -8.29 -17.10
N GLY A 288 15.67 -9.37 -16.41
CA GLY A 288 15.72 -10.73 -16.95
C GLY A 288 14.43 -11.54 -16.74
N GLY A 289 13.48 -11.03 -15.96
CA GLY A 289 12.18 -11.67 -15.74
C GLY A 289 11.20 -11.49 -16.90
N LYS A 290 9.92 -11.78 -16.66
CA LYS A 290 8.89 -11.72 -17.70
C LYS A 290 8.39 -10.30 -17.92
N LEU A 291 8.52 -9.79 -19.14
CA LEU A 291 7.92 -8.52 -19.53
C LEU A 291 6.48 -8.74 -19.99
N VAL A 292 5.57 -7.94 -19.43
CA VAL A 292 4.14 -7.96 -19.74
C VAL A 292 3.77 -6.64 -20.39
N LEU A 293 3.14 -6.69 -21.57
CA LEU A 293 2.51 -5.51 -22.16
C LEU A 293 1.01 -5.52 -21.82
N ARG A 294 0.54 -4.52 -21.08
CA ARG A 294 -0.90 -4.39 -20.77
C ARG A 294 -1.64 -3.68 -21.89
N SER A 295 -2.80 -4.24 -22.25
CA SER A 295 -3.75 -3.74 -23.25
C SER A 295 -5.14 -3.71 -22.62
N HIS A 296 -5.84 -2.58 -22.71
CA HIS A 296 -7.18 -2.41 -22.13
C HIS A 296 -8.26 -2.45 -23.22
N GLY A 297 -9.06 -3.51 -23.28
CA GLY A 297 -10.02 -3.80 -24.34
C GLY A 297 -11.17 -2.80 -24.50
N GLY A 298 -11.43 -1.95 -23.49
CA GLY A 298 -12.45 -0.89 -23.52
C GLY A 298 -11.97 0.48 -23.99
N ALA A 299 -10.69 0.63 -24.37
CA ALA A 299 -10.15 1.94 -24.74
C ALA A 299 -10.74 2.44 -26.07
N GLU A 300 -10.76 3.76 -26.27
CA GLU A 300 -11.33 4.41 -27.48
C GLU A 300 -10.66 3.97 -28.80
N PHE A 301 -9.49 3.33 -28.71
CA PHE A 301 -8.75 2.77 -29.84
C PHE A 301 -8.71 1.25 -29.78
N ASN A 302 -8.51 0.60 -30.92
CA ASN A 302 -8.43 -0.86 -30.99
C ASN A 302 -7.20 -1.39 -30.23
N SER A 303 -7.38 -1.75 -28.97
CA SER A 303 -6.32 -2.18 -28.05
C SER A 303 -5.65 -3.49 -28.48
N PHE A 304 -6.29 -4.23 -29.37
CA PHE A 304 -5.75 -5.45 -29.99
C PHE A 304 -4.76 -5.16 -31.13
N GLU A 305 -4.57 -3.90 -31.52
CA GLU A 305 -3.58 -3.48 -32.52
C GLU A 305 -2.22 -3.09 -31.91
N LEU A 306 -2.08 -3.13 -30.58
CA LEU A 306 -0.79 -2.93 -29.93
C LEU A 306 0.22 -3.99 -30.38
N ASP A 307 1.44 -3.56 -30.73
CA ASP A 307 2.55 -4.46 -31.07
C ASP A 307 3.24 -4.97 -29.81
N ALA A 308 2.91 -6.21 -29.41
CA ALA A 308 3.52 -6.88 -28.28
C ALA A 308 4.75 -7.72 -28.66
N SER A 309 5.28 -7.59 -29.87
CA SER A 309 6.41 -8.40 -30.33
C SER A 309 7.62 -8.24 -29.39
N GLY A 310 8.19 -9.36 -28.96
CA GLY A 310 9.35 -9.40 -28.05
C GLY A 310 9.03 -9.22 -26.55
N TYR A 311 7.77 -8.95 -26.17
CA TYR A 311 7.28 -9.13 -24.81
C TYR A 311 6.95 -10.60 -24.55
N ASP A 312 7.04 -11.04 -23.29
CA ASP A 312 6.75 -12.45 -22.93
C ASP A 312 5.24 -12.70 -22.86
N LEU A 313 4.49 -11.74 -22.30
CA LEU A 313 3.05 -11.87 -22.07
C LEU A 313 2.31 -10.62 -22.51
N VAL A 314 1.04 -10.82 -22.90
CA VAL A 314 0.06 -9.75 -23.05
C VAL A 314 -0.93 -9.84 -21.90
N ALA A 315 -1.13 -8.75 -21.17
CA ALA A 315 -2.21 -8.64 -20.19
C ALA A 315 -3.39 -7.92 -20.83
N LEU A 316 -4.50 -8.63 -21.02
CA LEU A 316 -5.75 -8.00 -21.43
C LEU A 316 -6.51 -7.53 -20.19
N SER A 317 -6.98 -6.28 -20.22
CA SER A 317 -7.77 -5.63 -19.19
C SER A 317 -9.05 -5.00 -19.74
N GLY A 318 -9.91 -4.44 -18.90
CA GLY A 318 -11.04 -3.60 -19.31
C GLY A 318 -12.33 -4.34 -19.69
N CYS A 319 -12.56 -5.54 -19.15
CA CYS A 319 -13.79 -6.28 -19.37
C CYS A 319 -14.58 -6.42 -18.06
N SER A 320 -15.18 -5.31 -17.63
CA SER A 320 -16.12 -5.28 -16.50
C SER A 320 -17.34 -6.15 -16.78
N THR A 321 -17.95 -6.73 -15.75
CA THR A 321 -19.18 -7.51 -15.92
C THR A 321 -20.41 -6.62 -16.00
N TRP A 322 -21.31 -6.91 -16.94
CA TRP A 322 -22.63 -6.28 -17.01
C TRP A 322 -23.73 -7.31 -17.25
N GLN A 323 -24.97 -6.90 -16.99
CA GLN A 323 -26.14 -7.70 -17.35
C GLN A 323 -26.70 -7.30 -18.72
N PRO A 324 -27.28 -8.26 -19.46
CA PRO A 324 -27.45 -9.67 -19.12
C PRO A 324 -26.15 -10.50 -19.29
N LEU A 325 -25.92 -11.46 -18.38
CA LEU A 325 -24.69 -12.26 -18.36
C LEU A 325 -24.42 -13.04 -19.66
N GLU A 326 -25.44 -13.45 -20.39
CA GLU A 326 -25.25 -14.14 -21.68
C GLU A 326 -24.59 -13.24 -22.73
N SER A 327 -25.02 -11.97 -22.80
CA SER A 327 -24.40 -10.99 -23.70
C SER A 327 -22.99 -10.65 -23.26
N TRP A 328 -22.76 -10.55 -21.95
CA TRP A 328 -21.42 -10.37 -21.39
C TRP A 328 -20.51 -11.57 -21.71
N ARG A 329 -21.00 -12.81 -21.56
CA ARG A 329 -20.23 -14.02 -21.89
C ARG A 329 -19.89 -14.10 -23.38
N ALA A 330 -20.80 -13.69 -24.25
CA ALA A 330 -20.51 -13.58 -25.69
C ALA A 330 -19.38 -12.56 -25.96
N HIS A 331 -19.41 -11.40 -25.31
CA HIS A 331 -18.33 -10.42 -25.40
C HIS A 331 -17.01 -10.93 -24.81
N LEU A 332 -17.03 -11.58 -23.64
CA LEU A 332 -15.86 -12.21 -23.04
C LEU A 332 -15.19 -13.17 -24.03
N ARG A 333 -15.96 -13.99 -24.75
CA ARG A 333 -15.42 -14.92 -25.76
C ARG A 333 -14.75 -14.19 -26.92
N GLU A 334 -15.34 -13.08 -27.38
CA GLU A 334 -14.73 -12.21 -28.40
C GLU A 334 -13.40 -11.62 -27.90
N GLN A 335 -13.37 -11.10 -26.67
CA GLN A 335 -12.15 -10.58 -26.04
C GLN A 335 -11.05 -11.65 -25.93
N LEU A 336 -11.43 -12.88 -25.56
CA LEU A 336 -10.51 -14.02 -25.52
C LEU A 336 -10.02 -14.42 -26.92
N ASP A 337 -10.88 -14.36 -27.96
CA ASP A 337 -10.49 -14.64 -29.35
C ASP A 337 -9.46 -13.62 -29.83
N ASN A 338 -9.68 -12.34 -29.51
CA ASN A 338 -8.76 -11.26 -29.84
C ASN A 338 -7.43 -11.38 -29.09
N LEU A 339 -7.44 -11.76 -27.81
CA LEU A 339 -6.22 -12.03 -27.04
C LEU A 339 -5.40 -13.17 -27.67
N VAL A 340 -6.04 -14.29 -27.99
CA VAL A 340 -5.37 -15.43 -28.63
C VAL A 340 -4.79 -15.02 -29.99
N SER A 341 -5.53 -14.22 -30.76
CA SER A 341 -5.07 -13.68 -32.05
C SER A 341 -3.83 -12.79 -31.87
N MET A 342 -3.85 -11.86 -30.92
CA MET A 342 -2.74 -10.96 -30.61
C MET A 342 -1.49 -11.73 -30.17
N VAL A 343 -1.63 -12.68 -29.23
CA VAL A 343 -0.55 -13.57 -28.79
C VAL A 343 0.07 -14.32 -29.96
N GLY A 344 -0.76 -14.88 -30.85
CA GLY A 344 -0.28 -15.61 -32.04
C GLY A 344 0.37 -14.72 -33.09
N ARG A 345 -0.13 -13.49 -33.28
CA ARG A 345 0.41 -12.50 -34.22
C ARG A 345 1.80 -12.03 -33.79
N ASP A 346 1.96 -11.72 -32.51
CA ASP A 346 3.15 -11.05 -31.98
C ASP A 346 4.19 -12.04 -31.41
N GLY A 347 3.83 -13.33 -31.34
CA GLY A 347 4.74 -14.39 -30.92
C GLY A 347 5.02 -14.41 -29.41
N CYS A 348 4.10 -13.91 -28.59
CA CYS A 348 4.20 -13.95 -27.12
C CYS A 348 4.04 -15.39 -26.60
N ASP A 349 4.54 -15.69 -25.39
CA ASP A 349 4.37 -17.01 -24.75
C ASP A 349 2.88 -17.33 -24.53
N ASN A 350 2.11 -16.34 -24.07
CA ASN A 350 0.68 -16.44 -23.81
C ASN A 350 0.03 -15.08 -23.46
N GLY A 351 -1.29 -15.11 -23.22
CA GLY A 351 -2.05 -13.99 -22.66
C GLY A 351 -2.48 -14.24 -21.22
N ILE A 352 -2.62 -13.19 -20.42
CA ILE A 352 -3.24 -13.20 -19.10
C ILE A 352 -4.43 -12.24 -19.08
N LEU A 353 -5.42 -12.52 -18.23
CA LEU A 353 -6.50 -11.57 -17.95
C LEU A 353 -6.17 -10.83 -16.66
N LEU A 354 -6.23 -9.51 -16.67
CA LEU A 354 -5.92 -8.67 -15.53
C LEU A 354 -7.03 -7.65 -15.38
N ASP A 355 -7.51 -7.42 -14.17
CA ASP A 355 -8.68 -6.57 -13.81
C ASP A 355 -10.05 -7.05 -14.32
N PHE A 356 -10.12 -8.25 -14.90
CA PHE A 356 -11.40 -8.86 -15.28
C PHE A 356 -12.20 -9.20 -14.01
N GLY A 357 -13.32 -8.50 -13.81
CA GLY A 357 -14.11 -8.64 -12.61
C GLY A 357 -15.54 -8.16 -12.75
N SER A 358 -16.28 -8.34 -11.66
CA SER A 358 -17.69 -8.04 -11.56
C SER A 358 -17.91 -7.11 -10.37
N THR A 359 -18.42 -5.91 -10.62
CA THR A 359 -18.77 -4.95 -9.55
C THR A 359 -20.11 -5.30 -8.94
N TYR A 360 -20.18 -5.53 -7.63
CA TYR A 360 -21.46 -5.74 -6.94
C TYR A 360 -21.99 -4.48 -6.24
N LEU A 361 -21.14 -3.47 -5.99
CA LEU A 361 -21.58 -2.18 -5.41
C LEU A 361 -21.93 -1.11 -6.44
N GLY A 362 -21.68 -1.35 -7.74
CA GLY A 362 -21.88 -0.35 -8.78
C GLY A 362 -20.79 0.73 -8.70
N GLY A 363 -20.15 1.00 -9.84
CA GLY A 363 -19.08 1.98 -9.94
C GLY A 363 -17.68 1.35 -10.04
N SER A 364 -16.88 1.86 -10.97
CA SER A 364 -15.43 1.67 -10.95
C SER A 364 -14.81 2.68 -9.97
N TRP A 365 -13.57 2.43 -9.55
CA TRP A 365 -12.78 3.31 -8.69
C TRP A 365 -12.63 4.76 -9.26
N CYS A 366 -12.98 4.98 -10.55
CA CYS A 366 -13.08 6.30 -11.19
C CYS A 366 -14.38 6.53 -12.01
N GLU A 367 -15.30 5.57 -12.11
CA GLU A 367 -16.50 5.69 -12.95
C GLU A 367 -17.79 5.49 -12.14
N PRO A 368 -18.37 6.56 -11.56
CA PRO A 368 -19.51 6.46 -10.65
C PRO A 368 -20.85 6.03 -11.28
N SER A 369 -20.93 5.72 -12.58
CA SER A 369 -22.26 5.77 -13.25
C SER A 369 -22.55 4.78 -14.39
N ALA A 370 -21.61 3.95 -14.85
CA ALA A 370 -21.83 3.20 -16.09
C ALA A 370 -22.51 1.81 -15.92
N VAL A 371 -22.42 1.18 -14.75
CA VAL A 371 -22.88 -0.22 -14.58
C VAL A 371 -23.78 -0.36 -13.35
N GLN A 372 -24.97 -0.93 -13.54
CA GLN A 372 -25.85 -1.26 -12.40
C GLN A 372 -25.13 -2.24 -11.46
N PRO A 373 -25.16 -2.02 -10.14
CA PRO A 373 -24.59 -2.96 -9.17
C PRO A 373 -25.12 -4.37 -9.41
N LEU A 374 -24.20 -5.33 -9.55
CA LEU A 374 -24.56 -6.75 -9.62
C LEU A 374 -24.87 -7.27 -8.21
N THR A 375 -25.60 -8.37 -8.08
CA THR A 375 -25.66 -9.07 -6.79
C THR A 375 -24.40 -9.91 -6.60
N GLU A 376 -24.10 -10.27 -5.36
CA GLU A 376 -22.96 -11.15 -5.05
C GLU A 376 -23.07 -12.52 -5.75
N GLU A 377 -24.28 -13.04 -5.95
CA GLU A 377 -24.51 -14.28 -6.71
C GLU A 377 -24.23 -14.10 -8.20
N VAL A 378 -24.56 -12.93 -8.75
CA VAL A 378 -24.27 -12.59 -10.15
C VAL A 378 -22.76 -12.43 -10.34
N GLN A 379 -22.06 -11.87 -9.35
CA GLN A 379 -20.60 -11.82 -9.31
C GLN A 379 -19.99 -13.24 -9.38
N ALA A 380 -20.47 -14.16 -8.55
CA ALA A 380 -20.00 -15.55 -8.54
C ALA A 380 -20.28 -16.26 -9.87
N GLN A 381 -21.47 -16.08 -10.45
CA GLN A 381 -21.82 -16.66 -11.76
C GLN A 381 -20.92 -16.13 -12.89
N ALA A 382 -20.61 -14.82 -12.87
CA ALA A 382 -19.74 -14.22 -13.86
C ALA A 382 -18.30 -14.73 -13.74
N LEU A 383 -17.74 -14.84 -12.53
CA LEU A 383 -16.42 -15.45 -12.34
C LEU A 383 -16.38 -16.92 -12.75
N GLU A 384 -17.44 -17.68 -12.52
CA GLU A 384 -17.54 -19.07 -13.01
C GLU A 384 -17.44 -19.11 -14.54
N MET A 385 -18.23 -18.28 -15.24
CA MET A 385 -18.18 -18.18 -16.70
C MET A 385 -16.81 -17.70 -17.22
N LEU A 386 -16.15 -16.79 -16.49
CA LEU A 386 -14.80 -16.32 -16.80
C LEU A 386 -13.80 -17.48 -16.80
N PHE A 387 -13.86 -18.34 -15.79
CA PHE A 387 -12.97 -19.48 -15.70
C PHE A 387 -13.35 -20.57 -16.71
N GLU A 388 -14.62 -20.93 -16.85
CA GLU A 388 -15.09 -21.92 -17.83
C GLU A 388 -14.59 -21.62 -19.25
N ASP A 389 -14.71 -20.35 -19.68
CA ASP A 389 -14.32 -19.95 -21.04
C ASP A 389 -12.83 -19.59 -21.14
N GLY A 390 -12.21 -19.06 -20.09
CA GLY A 390 -10.84 -18.53 -20.12
C GLY A 390 -9.76 -19.52 -19.71
N TRP A 391 -10.05 -20.55 -18.91
CA TRP A 391 -9.02 -21.31 -18.20
C TRP A 391 -8.02 -22.02 -19.13
N GLU A 392 -8.47 -22.66 -20.19
CA GLU A 392 -7.55 -23.32 -21.14
C GLU A 392 -6.97 -22.36 -22.19
N ARG A 393 -7.50 -21.13 -22.27
CA ARG A 393 -7.18 -20.16 -23.32
C ARG A 393 -6.15 -19.12 -22.90
N THR A 394 -5.88 -19.02 -21.61
CA THR A 394 -4.98 -18.02 -21.03
C THR A 394 -3.94 -18.70 -20.14
N LYS A 395 -2.86 -17.99 -19.80
CA LYS A 395 -1.87 -18.48 -18.82
C LYS A 395 -2.22 -18.11 -17.39
N GLY A 396 -3.15 -17.20 -17.18
CA GLY A 396 -3.51 -16.75 -15.85
C GLY A 396 -4.57 -15.67 -15.79
N PHE A 397 -4.94 -15.36 -14.55
CA PHE A 397 -5.97 -14.41 -14.16
C PHE A 397 -5.45 -13.57 -13.00
N PHE A 398 -5.71 -12.27 -13.01
CA PHE A 398 -5.39 -11.33 -11.94
C PHE A 398 -6.68 -10.59 -11.61
N LEU A 399 -7.44 -11.14 -10.66
CA LEU A 399 -8.77 -10.64 -10.32
C LEU A 399 -8.69 -9.38 -9.47
N PRO A 400 -9.49 -8.34 -9.75
CA PRO A 400 -9.46 -7.09 -8.99
C PRO A 400 -9.85 -7.32 -7.52
N VAL A 401 -9.07 -6.76 -6.60
CA VAL A 401 -9.35 -6.75 -5.16
C VAL A 401 -9.36 -5.31 -4.68
N GLY A 402 -10.56 -4.80 -4.41
CA GLY A 402 -10.78 -3.39 -4.07
C GLY A 402 -12.24 -3.12 -3.76
N HIS A 403 -12.54 -1.93 -3.25
CA HIS A 403 -13.90 -1.56 -2.88
C HIS A 403 -14.86 -1.70 -4.07
N GLY A 404 -15.93 -2.48 -3.89
CA GLY A 404 -16.93 -2.76 -4.93
C GLY A 404 -16.58 -3.87 -5.93
N TRP A 405 -15.33 -4.31 -5.97
CA TRP A 405 -14.83 -5.38 -6.88
C TRP A 405 -14.43 -6.66 -6.16
N SER A 406 -14.11 -6.57 -4.87
CA SER A 406 -13.59 -7.70 -4.11
C SER A 406 -14.54 -8.90 -4.14
N PHE A 407 -14.00 -10.07 -4.43
CA PHE A 407 -14.68 -11.35 -4.28
C PHE A 407 -14.46 -11.98 -2.90
N ILE A 408 -13.52 -11.44 -2.11
CA ILE A 408 -13.12 -11.97 -0.81
C ILE A 408 -14.22 -11.70 0.21
N GLY A 409 -14.57 -12.73 0.98
CA GLY A 409 -15.68 -12.70 1.94
C GLY A 409 -17.07 -12.88 1.30
N HIS A 410 -17.14 -13.07 -0.02
CA HIS A 410 -18.38 -13.19 -0.79
C HIS A 410 -18.51 -14.59 -1.42
N PRO A 411 -19.70 -14.98 -1.93
CA PRO A 411 -19.90 -16.27 -2.62
C PRO A 411 -18.89 -16.54 -3.75
N ALA A 412 -18.45 -15.50 -4.44
CA ALA A 412 -17.43 -15.54 -5.47
C ALA A 412 -16.07 -16.08 -4.98
N GLU A 413 -15.74 -15.94 -3.69
CA GLU A 413 -14.54 -16.52 -3.07
C GLU A 413 -14.47 -18.04 -3.24
N ASN A 414 -15.61 -18.74 -3.09
CA ASN A 414 -15.65 -20.18 -3.24
C ASN A 414 -15.36 -20.61 -4.68
N VAL A 415 -15.90 -19.89 -5.66
CA VAL A 415 -15.64 -20.14 -7.09
C VAL A 415 -14.15 -19.99 -7.37
N VAL A 416 -13.55 -18.87 -6.94
CA VAL A 416 -12.11 -18.63 -7.13
C VAL A 416 -11.30 -19.72 -6.44
N GLY A 417 -11.63 -20.09 -5.19
CA GLY A 417 -10.94 -21.13 -4.44
C GLY A 417 -11.02 -22.52 -5.07
N GLU A 418 -12.16 -22.88 -5.67
CA GLU A 418 -12.32 -24.14 -6.41
C GLU A 418 -11.38 -24.18 -7.62
N TRP A 419 -11.43 -23.19 -8.50
CA TRP A 419 -10.60 -23.12 -9.71
C TRP A 419 -9.10 -22.94 -9.41
N TYR A 420 -8.74 -22.02 -8.52
CA TYR A 420 -7.35 -21.78 -8.17
C TYR A 420 -6.76 -22.94 -7.35
N GLY A 421 -7.57 -23.63 -6.55
CA GLY A 421 -7.15 -24.75 -5.71
C GLY A 421 -6.75 -26.01 -6.48
N GLU A 422 -7.28 -26.23 -7.69
CA GLU A 422 -7.06 -27.47 -8.47
C GLU A 422 -5.57 -27.79 -8.72
N SER A 423 -4.75 -26.74 -8.90
CA SER A 423 -3.31 -26.85 -9.18
C SER A 423 -2.43 -26.81 -7.93
N GLY A 424 -3.03 -26.91 -6.74
CA GLY A 424 -2.35 -26.85 -5.45
C GLY A 424 -2.27 -25.44 -4.85
N THR A 425 -1.99 -25.41 -3.55
CA THR A 425 -1.96 -24.22 -2.71
C THR A 425 -0.57 -23.97 -2.13
N LEU A 426 -0.31 -22.73 -1.74
CA LEU A 426 0.91 -22.36 -1.02
C LEU A 426 0.80 -22.78 0.46
N PRO A 427 1.91 -23.18 1.11
CA PRO A 427 1.90 -23.51 2.52
C PRO A 427 1.69 -22.24 3.38
N ILE A 428 0.84 -22.37 4.40
CA ILE A 428 0.72 -21.36 5.46
C ILE A 428 1.87 -21.57 6.45
N LYS A 429 2.62 -20.50 6.69
CA LYS A 429 3.78 -20.46 7.59
C LYS A 429 3.43 -19.64 8.84
N PRO A 430 4.07 -19.88 9.99
CA PRO A 430 3.86 -19.06 11.19
C PRO A 430 4.10 -17.55 10.97
N VAL A 431 5.08 -17.19 10.12
CA VAL A 431 5.36 -15.80 9.77
C VAL A 431 4.19 -15.09 9.10
N ASP A 432 3.28 -15.81 8.46
CA ASP A 432 2.10 -15.21 7.82
C ASP A 432 1.18 -14.52 8.84
N LYS A 433 1.16 -14.99 10.09
CA LYS A 433 0.26 -14.49 11.13
C LYS A 433 0.60 -13.10 11.63
N ILE A 434 1.85 -12.63 11.43
CA ILE A 434 2.26 -11.29 11.90
C ILE A 434 1.52 -10.19 11.14
N TRP A 435 1.09 -10.49 9.92
CA TRP A 435 0.40 -9.54 9.05
C TRP A 435 -1.05 -9.29 9.45
N ASN A 436 -1.63 -10.10 10.33
CA ASN A 436 -3.02 -9.92 10.78
C ASN A 436 -3.21 -8.69 11.69
N ASN A 437 -2.13 -7.96 12.01
CA ASN A 437 -2.16 -6.74 12.81
C ASN A 437 -2.16 -5.48 11.91
N PRO A 438 -3.30 -4.80 11.73
CA PRO A 438 -3.38 -3.61 10.89
C PRO A 438 -2.53 -2.44 11.41
N ASP A 439 -2.38 -2.30 12.73
CA ASP A 439 -1.60 -1.22 13.33
C ASP A 439 -0.10 -1.41 13.09
N LEU A 440 0.35 -2.66 12.99
CA LEU A 440 1.73 -2.98 12.63
C LEU A 440 2.04 -2.51 11.20
N LEU A 441 1.18 -2.84 10.23
CA LEU A 441 1.38 -2.46 8.83
C LEU A 441 1.35 -0.94 8.67
N LYS A 442 0.38 -0.26 9.30
CA LYS A 442 0.32 1.21 9.30
C LYS A 442 1.57 1.84 9.92
N LEU A 443 2.11 1.25 10.99
CA LEU A 443 3.35 1.72 11.61
C LEU A 443 4.55 1.56 10.66
N VAL A 444 4.69 0.41 10.01
CA VAL A 444 5.77 0.13 9.06
C VAL A 444 5.73 1.12 7.91
N GLU A 445 4.59 1.24 7.24
CA GLU A 445 4.39 2.18 6.13
C GLU A 445 4.74 3.61 6.52
N LYS A 446 4.30 4.05 7.69
CA LYS A 446 4.60 5.39 8.19
C LYS A 446 6.09 5.64 8.40
N VAL A 447 6.83 4.63 8.89
CA VAL A 447 8.28 4.75 9.08
C VAL A 447 9.03 4.70 7.75
N LEU A 448 8.56 3.92 6.78
CA LEU A 448 9.22 3.73 5.49
C LEU A 448 8.97 4.88 4.51
N SER A 449 7.78 5.47 4.58
CA SER A 449 7.35 6.56 3.73
C SER A 449 6.79 7.69 4.61
N PRO A 450 7.65 8.34 5.43
CA PRO A 450 7.22 9.48 6.26
C PRO A 450 6.77 10.65 5.39
N GLU A 451 7.23 10.68 4.13
CA GLU A 451 6.85 11.63 3.10
C GLU A 451 5.59 11.25 2.32
N LYS A 452 4.85 10.20 2.74
CA LYS A 452 3.43 10.09 2.35
C LYS A 452 2.73 11.30 2.92
N ARG A 453 2.82 12.40 2.17
CA ARG A 453 2.03 13.58 2.40
C ARG A 453 0.61 13.04 2.37
N PRO A 454 -0.22 13.36 3.37
CA PRO A 454 -1.62 13.53 3.06
C PRO A 454 -1.62 14.65 2.03
N PHE A 455 -1.52 14.34 0.74
CA PHE A 455 -1.73 15.32 -0.31
C PHE A 455 -3.24 15.56 -0.40
N TYR A 456 -3.79 16.10 0.68
CA TYR A 456 -4.74 17.18 0.56
C TYR A 456 -3.91 18.41 0.22
N HIS A 457 -3.47 18.51 -1.04
CA HIS A 457 -3.62 19.82 -1.62
C HIS A 457 -5.13 20.05 -1.61
N TRP A 458 -5.58 20.96 -0.75
CA TRP A 458 -6.91 21.55 -0.76
C TRP A 458 -7.17 22.30 -2.08
N THR A 459 -6.84 21.70 -3.22
CA THR A 459 -7.49 21.98 -4.49
C THR A 459 -8.71 21.10 -4.52
N TYR A 460 -9.74 21.56 -3.80
CA TYR A 460 -11.09 21.08 -3.99
C TYR A 460 -11.37 20.99 -5.49
N SER A 461 -12.07 19.93 -5.89
CA SER A 461 -12.66 19.73 -7.21
C SER A 461 -13.51 20.92 -7.71
N ASN A 462 -13.74 21.94 -6.87
CA ASN A 462 -14.46 23.18 -7.18
C ASN A 462 -13.66 24.49 -6.95
N GLY A 463 -12.34 24.46 -6.75
CA GLY A 463 -11.51 25.68 -6.70
C GLY A 463 -11.70 26.58 -5.47
N VAL A 464 -12.00 26.02 -4.29
CA VAL A 464 -12.07 26.79 -3.04
C VAL A 464 -10.66 27.00 -2.48
N HIS A 465 -10.05 28.14 -2.79
CA HIS A 465 -8.83 28.57 -2.11
C HIS A 465 -9.13 28.94 -0.67
N VAL A 466 -8.39 28.35 0.28
CA VAL A 466 -8.43 28.78 1.68
C VAL A 466 -7.57 30.03 1.83
N ASP A 467 -8.22 31.11 2.26
CA ASP A 467 -7.59 32.39 2.55
C ASP A 467 -8.41 33.17 3.61
N ASN A 468 -8.04 34.42 3.86
CA ASN A 468 -8.75 35.30 4.79
C ASN A 468 -10.22 35.58 4.41
N GLN A 469 -10.62 35.33 3.16
CA GLN A 469 -11.95 35.60 2.63
C GLN A 469 -12.80 34.31 2.56
N ASN A 470 -12.15 33.17 2.38
CA ASN A 470 -12.73 31.83 2.43
C ASN A 470 -11.97 30.97 3.44
N PRO A 471 -12.17 31.18 4.75
CA PRO A 471 -11.48 30.40 5.74
C PRO A 471 -11.96 28.93 5.72
N GLY A 472 -11.02 28.02 5.93
CA GLY A 472 -11.24 26.59 6.05
C GLY A 472 -11.89 26.22 7.40
N PRO A 473 -11.85 24.93 7.77
CA PRO A 473 -12.40 24.47 9.05
C PRO A 473 -11.79 25.24 10.24
N ASN A 474 -12.65 25.62 11.19
CA ASN A 474 -12.31 26.47 12.36
C ASN A 474 -11.62 27.80 12.05
N GLY A 475 -11.81 28.35 10.85
CA GLY A 475 -11.30 29.68 10.54
C GLY A 475 -9.87 29.70 10.03
N CYS A 476 -9.26 28.55 9.73
CA CYS A 476 -7.91 28.52 9.15
C CYS A 476 -7.86 29.30 7.83
N THR A 477 -6.79 30.06 7.63
CA THR A 477 -6.62 30.99 6.49
C THR A 477 -5.43 30.64 5.61
N SER A 478 -4.78 29.51 5.88
CA SER A 478 -3.72 28.92 5.07
C SER A 478 -3.85 27.40 5.08
N ALA A 479 -3.23 26.73 4.10
CA ALA A 479 -3.19 25.27 4.05
C ALA A 479 -2.54 24.67 5.31
N GLU A 480 -1.44 25.25 5.76
CA GLU A 480 -0.70 24.81 6.94
C GLU A 480 -1.56 24.90 8.22
N GLU A 481 -2.29 26.00 8.42
CA GLU A 481 -3.24 26.13 9.55
C GLU A 481 -4.40 25.12 9.46
N CYS A 482 -4.88 24.81 8.26
CA CYS A 482 -5.95 23.83 8.09
C CYS A 482 -5.46 22.41 8.32
N ASP A 483 -4.24 22.08 7.90
CA ASP A 483 -3.62 20.78 8.12
C ASP A 483 -3.35 20.56 9.62
N GLU A 484 -2.84 21.59 10.32
CA GLU A 484 -2.69 21.58 11.78
C GLU A 484 -4.01 21.38 12.53
N TYR A 485 -5.09 21.99 12.06
CA TYR A 485 -6.40 21.83 12.69
C TYR A 485 -7.03 20.46 12.39
N ALA A 486 -6.95 20.02 11.13
CA ALA A 486 -7.50 18.74 10.66
C ALA A 486 -6.87 17.54 11.37
N LEU A 487 -5.57 17.66 11.72
CA LEU A 487 -4.86 16.69 12.55
C LEU A 487 -5.55 16.33 13.86
N ALA A 488 -6.16 17.32 14.50
CA ALA A 488 -6.76 17.17 15.83
C ALA A 488 -8.29 17.08 15.80
N HIS A 489 -8.92 17.42 14.67
CA HIS A 489 -10.37 17.61 14.56
C HIS A 489 -10.93 17.04 13.24
N GLU A 490 -10.50 15.83 12.87
CA GLU A 490 -10.88 15.11 11.63
C GLU A 490 -12.40 15.16 11.37
N LYS A 491 -13.20 14.78 12.37
CA LYS A 491 -14.67 14.75 12.26
C LYS A 491 -15.28 16.14 12.01
N GLU A 492 -14.70 17.19 12.56
CA GLU A 492 -15.19 18.56 12.37
C GLU A 492 -14.85 19.07 10.97
N CYS A 493 -13.74 18.58 10.38
CA CYS A 493 -13.39 18.85 8.99
C CYS A 493 -14.34 18.14 8.02
N ASP A 494 -14.71 16.89 8.31
CA ASP A 494 -15.70 16.14 7.52
C ASP A 494 -17.08 16.81 7.52
N GLU A 495 -17.54 17.26 8.69
CA GLU A 495 -18.80 17.99 8.82
C GLU A 495 -18.73 19.33 8.06
N TRP A 496 -17.62 20.05 8.15
CA TRP A 496 -17.39 21.31 7.42
C TRP A 496 -17.41 21.14 5.90
N LEU A 497 -16.88 20.01 5.39
CA LEU A 497 -16.89 19.62 3.97
C LEU A 497 -18.30 19.30 3.48
N MET A 498 -19.03 18.48 4.24
CA MET A 498 -20.40 18.09 3.94
C MET A 498 -21.35 19.29 3.90
N GLU A 499 -21.21 20.24 4.82
CA GLU A 499 -22.03 21.46 4.85
C GLU A 499 -21.87 22.33 3.60
N ARG A 500 -20.74 22.21 2.89
CA ARG A 500 -20.44 22.97 1.66
C ARG A 500 -20.75 22.21 0.37
N GLY A 501 -21.34 21.03 0.48
CA GLY A 501 -21.68 20.20 -0.69
C GLY A 501 -20.44 19.72 -1.45
N ILE A 502 -19.32 19.58 -0.75
CA ILE A 502 -18.07 19.07 -1.30
C ILE A 502 -18.05 17.57 -1.03
N GLU A 503 -18.25 16.76 -2.07
CA GLU A 503 -18.23 15.31 -1.95
C GLU A 503 -16.81 14.82 -1.69
N GLY A 504 -16.52 14.46 -0.42
CA GLY A 504 -15.34 13.69 -0.07
C GLY A 504 -15.52 12.25 -0.54
N TYR A 505 -14.79 11.85 -1.59
CA TYR A 505 -14.69 10.44 -1.93
C TYR A 505 -13.77 9.74 -0.92
N GLY A 506 -14.31 8.76 -0.19
CA GLY A 506 -13.55 7.68 0.43
C GLY A 506 -12.90 8.04 1.77
N SER A 507 -13.37 7.35 2.81
CA SER A 507 -12.74 7.24 4.11
C SER A 507 -11.23 6.98 4.04
N ASN A 508 -10.39 7.92 4.49
CA ASN A 508 -9.08 7.73 5.14
C ASN A 508 -8.38 9.09 5.30
N PHE A 509 -8.72 9.86 6.33
CA PHE A 509 -7.96 11.05 6.71
C PHE A 509 -6.97 10.67 7.82
N PHE A 510 -5.71 10.44 7.45
CA PHE A 510 -4.61 10.43 8.42
C PHE A 510 -3.68 11.60 8.07
N VAL A 511 -3.74 12.66 8.85
CA VAL A 511 -2.72 13.70 8.85
C VAL A 511 -1.74 13.33 9.97
N GLU A 512 -0.43 13.44 9.73
CA GLU A 512 0.58 13.63 10.79
C GLU A 512 1.70 14.53 10.21
N CYS A 513 1.83 15.75 10.74
CA CYS A 513 2.91 16.67 10.40
C CYS A 513 4.19 16.29 11.17
N TYR A 514 5.33 16.25 10.46
CA TYR A 514 6.65 16.43 11.05
C TYR A 514 7.07 17.89 10.88
N THR A 515 7.44 18.56 11.98
CA THR A 515 8.18 19.83 11.95
C THR A 515 9.68 19.56 11.88
N GLU A 516 10.41 20.35 11.09
CA GLU A 516 11.89 20.38 11.04
C GLU A 516 12.58 20.45 12.41
#